data_AF-A0A1A9WNF6-F1
#
_entry.id   AF-A0A1A9WNF6-F1
#
_cell.length_a   1.000
_cell.length_b   1.000
_cell.length_c   1.000
_cell.angle_alpha   90.00
_cell.angle_beta   90.00
_cell.angle_gamma   90.00
#
_symmetry.space_group_name_H-M   'P 1'
#
loop_
_entity.id
_entity.type
_entity.pdbx_description
1 polymer ?
#
loop_
_entity_poly.entity_id
_entity_poly.type
_entity_poly.pdbx_seq_one_letter_code
_entity_poly.pdbx_strand_id
1 'polypeptide(L)'
;MSTKKKNPTKGDKGNVGNENLSRVDRKFYELEITHINRNLATAKRRLAYLEKRNEELEKAMSMEEQDELFATLQDDMEKRTKEIFTLEAFINEMLRDHQRKEDEYKAHIVDLEKKYKAMQNQLKSDIKMLTGKLATLAEFQLERDRILDLYESKNLELEAMEHKIKEFEVEMEEKLIVSKEETREQVSGQINRLVEDFMRSTETRNAGFVRRIMRENVALRQEIQAILKTYFQMKLKVENAERREYHLRTENQTFKDLKHQLLLNANNKHKIIENLISNYEKLKSKHVEISKYRYLYENLMQRSDCDNKRKMKTEEKLKRFKQRIELIEREKNKLMNTNQRLELDVRHLRETINKTKSAILCYVDSTNYLKQTYKKLSAVNIETEEYFRAERQDLLKSLQEILCLHMEENENIQAVSVETLERSKSSIYRIGDVGFVPLTQQSLMDLFKRDEEEICQPQQDIEESSIAERKVIQVERGLFIPEARQVQNEQLIDVEVGSDLYVSSSEPEDQDEVEEVAVEEEEGESSSDEEIPAIPLKRLTEEKESKPLIGEKTSSIAGAEEATSRYSVLSSDLLQTIEEIQVEEDM
;
A
#
# COMPACT_ATOMS: atom_id res chain seq x y z
N MET A 1 -38.73 19.93 -54.22
CA MET A 1 -39.24 21.19 -54.79
C MET A 1 -39.31 21.05 -56.30
N SER A 2 -40.52 21.15 -56.90
CA SER A 2 -40.91 22.10 -57.97
C SER A 2 -39.98 22.14 -59.19
N THR A 3 -40.40 21.91 -60.44
CA THR A 3 -41.74 21.87 -61.04
C THR A 3 -41.72 21.22 -62.43
N LYS A 4 -42.83 20.55 -62.75
CA LYS A 4 -43.62 20.59 -64.00
C LYS A 4 -43.04 19.91 -65.26
N LYS A 5 -43.69 18.82 -65.71
CA LYS A 5 -44.82 18.75 -66.69
C LYS A 5 -44.29 18.93 -68.12
N LYS A 6 -44.76 18.29 -69.19
CA LYS A 6 -45.81 17.30 -69.49
C LYS A 6 -45.55 16.93 -70.97
N ASN A 7 -45.77 15.67 -71.33
CA ASN A 7 -46.58 15.19 -72.48
C ASN A 7 -47.32 16.24 -73.35
N PRO A 8 -47.84 15.93 -74.56
CA PRO A 8 -47.64 14.77 -75.45
C PRO A 8 -47.79 15.10 -76.99
N THR A 9 -47.88 14.02 -77.80
CA THR A 9 -48.77 13.79 -78.98
C THR A 9 -48.54 14.47 -80.33
N LYS A 10 -48.68 13.60 -81.37
CA LYS A 10 -49.34 13.79 -82.69
C LYS A 10 -48.75 14.90 -83.58
N GLY A 11 -48.50 14.70 -84.86
CA GLY A 11 -48.94 13.69 -85.80
C GLY A 11 -48.69 14.23 -87.21
N ASP A 12 -49.26 13.52 -88.17
CA ASP A 12 -49.64 14.01 -89.49
C ASP A 12 -48.53 14.28 -90.51
N LYS A 13 -48.25 13.21 -91.27
CA LYS A 13 -47.74 13.29 -92.64
C LYS A 13 -48.93 13.57 -93.55
N GLY A 14 -49.13 14.83 -93.90
CA GLY A 14 -50.07 15.24 -94.93
C GLY A 14 -49.48 16.37 -95.78
N ASN A 15 -49.49 16.15 -97.10
CA ASN A 15 -49.37 17.11 -98.20
C ASN A 15 -47.95 17.64 -98.54
N VAL A 16 -47.51 17.77 -99.80
CA VAL A 16 -48.19 18.01 -101.08
C VAL A 16 -47.39 17.35 -102.22
N GLY A 17 -48.03 17.09 -103.38
CA GLY A 17 -47.33 16.98 -104.67
C GLY A 17 -46.41 18.19 -104.94
N ASN A 18 -45.60 18.20 -105.99
CA ASN A 18 -45.87 17.64 -107.29
C ASN A 18 -44.56 17.59 -108.09
N GLU A 19 -44.54 16.66 -109.05
CA GLU A 19 -43.88 16.79 -110.35
C GLU A 19 -42.36 16.96 -110.40
N ASN A 20 -41.69 15.92 -110.93
CA ASN A 20 -40.46 16.05 -111.69
C ASN A 20 -39.36 16.89 -111.03
N LEU A 21 -38.83 16.44 -109.89
CA LEU A 21 -37.50 16.88 -109.44
C LEU A 21 -36.55 16.70 -110.62
N SER A 22 -36.06 17.83 -111.15
CA SER A 22 -35.10 17.84 -112.23
C SER A 22 -33.92 16.95 -111.84
N ARG A 23 -33.29 16.28 -112.82
CA ARG A 23 -32.08 15.47 -112.58
C ARG A 23 -31.02 16.27 -111.80
N VAL A 24 -31.08 17.60 -111.89
CA VAL A 24 -30.28 18.57 -111.14
C VAL A 24 -30.62 18.57 -109.64
N ASP A 25 -31.87 18.69 -109.24
CA ASP A 25 -32.28 18.79 -107.82
C ASP A 25 -32.07 17.47 -107.07
N ARG A 26 -32.30 16.33 -107.74
CA ARG A 26 -31.98 15.01 -107.16
C ARG A 26 -30.47 14.86 -106.91
N LYS A 27 -29.64 15.30 -107.87
CA LYS A 27 -28.18 15.32 -107.70
C LYS A 27 -27.72 16.32 -106.64
N PHE A 28 -28.42 17.46 -106.50
CA PHE A 28 -28.13 18.45 -105.47
C PHE A 28 -28.38 17.89 -104.07
N TYR A 29 -29.55 17.29 -103.82
CA TYR A 29 -29.82 16.64 -102.53
C TYR A 29 -28.94 15.42 -102.28
N GLU A 30 -28.55 14.66 -103.31
CA GLU A 30 -27.58 13.57 -103.16
C GLU A 30 -26.19 14.08 -102.79
N LEU A 31 -25.74 15.19 -103.39
CA LEU A 31 -24.52 15.89 -103.00
C LEU A 31 -24.62 16.44 -101.56
N GLU A 32 -25.77 16.99 -101.17
CA GLU A 32 -25.98 17.48 -99.81
C GLU A 32 -25.97 16.34 -98.78
N ILE A 33 -26.61 15.21 -99.09
CA ILE A 33 -26.58 14.00 -98.25
C ILE A 33 -25.16 13.44 -98.15
N THR A 34 -24.40 13.39 -99.26
CA THR A 34 -23.01 12.92 -99.22
C THR A 34 -22.11 13.88 -98.42
N HIS A 35 -22.33 15.19 -98.53
CA HIS A 35 -21.65 16.20 -97.73
C HIS A 35 -21.99 16.09 -96.24
N ILE A 36 -23.27 15.93 -95.89
CA ILE A 36 -23.72 15.72 -94.50
C ILE A 36 -23.16 14.42 -93.95
N ASN A 37 -23.17 13.32 -94.72
CA ASN A 37 -22.61 12.05 -94.29
C ASN A 37 -21.08 12.10 -94.12
N ARG A 38 -20.39 12.88 -94.95
CA ARG A 38 -18.94 13.12 -94.80
C ARG A 38 -18.66 13.93 -93.53
N ASN A 39 -19.47 14.95 -93.25
CA ASN A 39 -19.37 15.74 -92.02
C ASN A 39 -19.71 14.90 -90.78
N LEU A 40 -20.73 14.04 -90.86
CA LEU A 40 -21.09 13.08 -89.82
C LEU A 40 -19.95 12.07 -89.57
N ALA A 41 -19.35 11.52 -90.62
CA ALA A 41 -18.22 10.60 -90.51
C ALA A 41 -16.99 11.30 -89.89
N THR A 42 -16.77 12.58 -90.23
CA THR A 42 -15.70 13.39 -89.67
C THR A 42 -15.95 13.70 -88.19
N ALA A 43 -17.19 14.04 -87.83
CA ALA A 43 -17.62 14.24 -86.44
C ALA A 43 -17.50 12.95 -85.62
N LYS A 44 -17.90 11.79 -86.17
CA LYS A 44 -17.74 10.48 -85.53
C LYS A 44 -16.28 10.11 -85.31
N ARG A 45 -15.40 10.35 -86.30
CA ARG A 45 -13.96 10.14 -86.13
C ARG A 45 -13.37 11.07 -85.08
N ARG A 46 -13.81 12.33 -85.03
CA ARG A 46 -13.39 13.29 -84.01
C ARG A 46 -13.88 12.88 -82.63
N LEU A 47 -15.11 12.37 -82.51
CA LEU A 47 -15.64 11.83 -81.26
C LEU A 47 -14.84 10.61 -80.79
N ALA A 48 -14.61 9.62 -81.65
CA ALA A 48 -13.82 8.44 -81.30
C ALA A 48 -12.37 8.82 -80.91
N TYR A 49 -11.79 9.83 -81.57
CA TYR A 49 -10.48 10.37 -81.19
C TYR A 49 -10.52 11.05 -79.81
N LEU A 50 -11.56 11.84 -79.52
CA LEU A 50 -11.73 12.50 -78.24
C LEU A 50 -12.04 11.49 -77.12
N GLU A 51 -12.85 10.47 -77.36
CA GLU A 51 -13.12 9.37 -76.43
C GLU A 51 -11.84 8.61 -76.09
N LYS A 52 -11.06 8.21 -77.11
CA LYS A 52 -9.77 7.56 -76.88
C LYS A 52 -8.80 8.46 -76.11
N ARG A 53 -8.73 9.75 -76.46
CA ARG A 53 -7.91 10.73 -75.73
C ARG A 53 -8.39 10.92 -74.29
N ASN A 54 -9.70 10.86 -74.05
CA ASN A 54 -10.27 10.99 -72.72
C ASN A 54 -9.97 9.74 -71.88
N GLU A 55 -10.06 8.54 -72.46
CA GLU A 55 -9.64 7.30 -71.80
C GLU A 55 -8.14 7.28 -71.50
N GLU A 56 -7.30 7.79 -72.40
CA GLU A 56 -5.85 7.94 -72.18
C GLU A 56 -5.55 8.94 -71.05
N LEU A 57 -6.27 10.06 -71.00
CA LEU A 57 -6.13 11.05 -69.93
C LEU A 57 -6.66 10.53 -68.58
N GLU A 58 -7.79 9.83 -68.57
CA GLU A 58 -8.34 9.20 -67.37
C GLU A 58 -7.39 8.13 -66.82
N LYS A 59 -6.77 7.31 -67.67
CA LYS A 59 -5.76 6.33 -67.25
C LYS A 59 -4.50 6.99 -66.69
N ALA A 60 -4.02 8.06 -67.32
CA ALA A 60 -2.87 8.83 -66.83
C ALA A 60 -3.15 9.48 -65.46
N MET A 61 -4.37 10.00 -65.26
CA MET A 61 -4.78 10.66 -64.02
C MET A 61 -5.15 9.70 -62.88
N SER A 62 -5.57 8.47 -63.20
CA SER A 62 -6.31 7.62 -62.24
C SER A 62 -5.43 6.79 -61.31
N MET A 63 -4.15 6.52 -61.62
CA MET A 63 -3.43 5.46 -60.91
C MET A 63 -2.03 5.85 -60.43
N GLU A 64 -1.20 6.50 -61.24
CA GLU A 64 0.19 6.71 -60.84
C GLU A 64 0.37 7.99 -60.00
N GLU A 65 -0.22 9.11 -60.42
CA GLU A 65 -0.01 10.39 -59.72
C GLU A 65 -0.75 10.49 -58.38
N GLN A 66 -1.90 9.82 -58.22
CA GLN A 66 -2.66 9.85 -56.96
C GLN A 66 -2.04 8.93 -55.90
N ASP A 67 -1.59 7.75 -56.28
CA ASP A 67 -0.97 6.80 -55.35
C ASP A 67 0.44 7.25 -54.96
N GLU A 68 1.23 7.80 -55.88
CA GLU A 68 2.53 8.40 -55.57
C GLU A 68 2.39 9.67 -54.71
N LEU A 69 1.42 10.52 -55.00
CA LEU A 69 1.13 11.68 -54.15
C LEU A 69 0.68 11.23 -52.76
N PHE A 70 -0.17 10.21 -52.66
CA PHE A 70 -0.62 9.70 -51.37
C PHE A 70 0.54 9.07 -50.57
N ALA A 71 1.41 8.31 -51.23
CA ALA A 71 2.58 7.71 -50.60
C ALA A 71 3.58 8.77 -50.11
N THR A 72 3.86 9.80 -50.92
CA THR A 72 4.73 10.90 -50.51
C THR A 72 4.13 11.73 -49.37
N LEU A 73 2.81 11.97 -49.40
CA LEU A 73 2.11 12.65 -48.31
C LEU A 73 2.12 11.80 -47.03
N GLN A 74 1.94 10.48 -47.14
CA GLN A 74 2.02 9.56 -46.00
C GLN A 74 3.44 9.54 -45.41
N ASP A 75 4.47 9.42 -46.23
CA ASP A 75 5.87 9.49 -45.80
C ASP A 75 6.18 10.81 -45.11
N ASP A 76 5.70 11.93 -45.63
CA ASP A 76 5.90 13.24 -45.01
C ASP A 76 5.10 13.40 -43.71
N MET A 77 3.90 12.84 -43.62
CA MET A 77 3.14 12.78 -42.37
C MET A 77 3.83 11.92 -41.32
N GLU A 78 4.41 10.78 -41.72
CA GLU A 78 5.20 9.92 -40.83
C GLU A 78 6.49 10.61 -40.37
N LYS A 79 7.21 11.29 -41.27
CA LYS A 79 8.40 12.09 -40.92
C LYS A 79 8.04 13.19 -39.92
N ARG A 80 6.98 13.96 -40.18
CA ARG A 80 6.51 15.01 -39.25
C ARG A 80 6.06 14.42 -37.92
N THR A 81 5.43 13.26 -37.92
CA THR A 81 5.02 12.58 -36.70
C THR A 81 6.24 12.13 -35.88
N LYS A 82 7.26 11.56 -36.54
CA LYS A 82 8.55 11.22 -35.90
C LYS A 82 9.24 12.45 -35.35
N GLU A 83 9.26 13.55 -36.11
CA GLU A 83 9.82 14.83 -35.66
C GLU A 83 9.09 15.35 -34.42
N ILE A 84 7.76 15.35 -34.43
CA ILE A 84 6.95 15.70 -33.26
C ILE A 84 7.33 14.84 -32.06
N PHE A 85 7.42 13.51 -32.20
CA PHE A 85 7.84 12.64 -31.10
C PHE A 85 9.26 12.95 -30.60
N THR A 86 10.21 13.25 -31.49
CA THR A 86 11.57 13.64 -31.07
C THR A 86 11.60 14.98 -30.34
N LEU A 87 10.81 15.96 -30.79
CA LEU A 87 10.68 17.26 -30.14
C LEU A 87 9.98 17.14 -28.79
N GLU A 88 8.93 16.32 -28.70
CA GLU A 88 8.26 16.01 -27.43
C GLU A 88 9.22 15.32 -26.45
N ALA A 89 10.02 14.36 -26.92
CA ALA A 89 11.05 13.71 -26.09
C ALA A 89 12.08 14.72 -25.59
N PHE A 90 12.56 15.61 -26.46
CA PHE A 90 13.51 16.68 -26.12
C PHE A 90 12.91 17.67 -25.12
N ILE A 91 11.65 18.09 -25.31
CA ILE A 91 10.94 18.96 -24.37
C ILE A 91 10.82 18.28 -23.00
N ASN A 92 10.46 16.99 -22.97
CA ASN A 92 10.36 16.23 -21.73
C ASN A 92 11.70 16.09 -21.02
N GLU A 93 12.80 15.87 -21.75
CA GLU A 93 14.15 15.85 -21.19
C GLU A 93 14.55 17.21 -20.61
N MET A 94 14.32 18.30 -21.36
CA MET A 94 14.56 19.66 -20.89
C MET A 94 13.71 19.99 -19.64
N LEU A 95 12.45 19.55 -19.57
CA LEU A 95 11.61 19.72 -18.39
C LEU A 95 12.15 18.94 -17.19
N ARG A 96 12.64 17.71 -17.38
CA ARG A 96 13.28 16.93 -16.31
C ARG A 96 14.56 17.58 -15.82
N ASP A 97 15.38 18.13 -16.71
CA ASP A 97 16.59 18.85 -16.33
C ASP A 97 16.27 20.15 -15.61
N HIS A 98 15.21 20.86 -16.02
CA HIS A 98 14.73 22.04 -15.29
C HIS A 98 14.26 21.67 -13.88
N GLN A 99 13.46 20.61 -13.73
CA GLN A 99 13.03 20.11 -12.43
C GLN A 99 14.21 19.72 -11.55
N ARG A 100 15.21 19.02 -12.11
CA ARG A 100 16.43 18.66 -11.37
C ARG A 100 17.18 19.89 -10.86
N LYS A 101 17.37 20.90 -11.71
CA LYS A 101 18.01 22.17 -11.32
C LYS A 101 17.18 22.91 -10.27
N GLU A 102 15.86 22.92 -10.41
CA GLU A 102 14.97 23.55 -9.43
C GLU A 102 15.08 22.87 -8.06
N ASP A 103 15.16 21.54 -8.03
CA ASP A 103 15.37 20.77 -6.81
C ASP A 103 16.76 20.99 -6.21
N GLU A 104 17.81 21.09 -7.04
CA GLU A 104 19.16 21.47 -6.62
C GLU A 104 19.19 22.87 -6.01
N TYR A 105 18.52 23.85 -6.62
CA TYR A 105 18.42 25.20 -6.08
C TYR A 105 17.62 25.25 -4.77
N LYS A 106 16.52 24.50 -4.67
CA LYS A 106 15.75 24.38 -3.41
C LYS A 106 16.60 23.75 -2.31
N ALA A 107 17.34 22.68 -2.61
CA ALA A 107 18.25 22.06 -1.66
C ALA A 107 19.34 23.04 -1.22
N HIS A 108 19.93 23.79 -2.15
CA HIS A 108 20.92 24.81 -1.85
C HIS A 108 20.36 25.95 -0.97
N ILE A 109 19.12 26.39 -1.22
CA ILE A 109 18.44 27.39 -0.38
C ILE A 109 18.26 26.85 1.04
N VAL A 110 17.77 25.62 1.20
CA VAL A 110 17.60 24.99 2.52
C VAL A 110 18.93 24.85 3.26
N ASP A 111 20.00 24.49 2.56
CA ASP A 111 21.34 24.42 3.14
C ASP A 111 21.87 25.80 3.57
N LEU A 112 21.62 26.84 2.77
CA LEU A 112 21.94 28.22 3.14
C LEU A 112 21.14 28.70 4.35
N GLU A 113 19.83 28.43 4.39
CA GLU A 113 18.97 28.75 5.54
C GLU A 113 19.45 28.05 6.81
N LYS A 114 19.86 26.77 6.70
CA LYS A 114 20.43 26.01 7.81
C LYS A 114 21.74 26.61 8.30
N LYS A 115 22.64 26.98 7.39
CA LYS A 115 23.91 27.67 7.72
C LYS A 115 23.64 29.02 8.38
N TYR A 116 22.71 29.80 7.85
CA TYR A 116 22.32 31.09 8.42
C TYR A 116 21.76 30.93 9.83
N LYS A 117 20.86 29.96 10.05
CA LYS A 117 20.29 29.67 11.37
C LYS A 117 21.35 29.19 12.36
N ALA A 118 22.31 28.38 11.93
CA ALA A 118 23.43 27.95 12.75
C ALA A 118 24.31 29.15 13.17
N MET A 119 24.66 30.02 12.22
CA MET A 119 25.42 31.24 12.49
C MET A 119 24.66 32.19 13.43
N GLN A 120 23.35 32.35 13.23
CA GLN A 120 22.50 33.14 14.11
C GLN A 120 22.48 32.59 15.54
N ASN A 121 22.38 31.27 15.69
CA ASN A 121 22.41 30.62 17.01
C ASN A 121 23.77 30.78 17.68
N GLN A 122 24.87 30.67 16.92
CA GLN A 122 26.22 30.91 17.42
C GLN A 122 26.38 32.35 17.90
N LEU A 123 26.04 33.35 17.07
CA LEU A 123 26.06 34.76 17.44
C LEU A 123 25.21 35.05 18.68
N LYS A 124 24.02 34.44 18.78
CA LYS A 124 23.16 34.56 19.95
C LYS A 124 23.79 33.95 21.21
N SER A 125 24.51 32.85 21.08
CA SER A 125 25.29 32.25 22.17
C SER A 125 26.44 33.16 22.60
N ASP A 126 27.17 33.73 21.64
CA ASP A 126 28.28 34.65 21.90
C ASP A 126 27.79 35.92 22.61
N ILE A 127 26.66 36.49 22.16
CA ILE A 127 26.03 37.63 22.84
C ILE A 127 25.68 37.25 24.29
N LYS A 128 25.01 36.11 24.52
CA LYS A 128 24.67 35.67 25.89
C LYS A 128 25.91 35.49 26.76
N MET A 129 26.96 34.89 26.22
CA MET A 129 28.24 34.71 26.94
C MET A 129 28.86 36.07 27.29
N LEU A 130 28.92 37.01 26.34
CA LEU A 130 29.45 38.35 26.55
C LEU A 130 28.62 39.14 27.56
N THR A 131 27.29 39.04 27.50
CA THR A 131 26.41 39.64 28.51
C THR A 131 26.67 39.04 29.89
N GLY A 132 26.88 37.73 30.00
CA GLY A 132 27.28 37.07 31.24
C GLY A 132 28.62 37.60 31.77
N LYS A 133 29.64 37.71 30.92
CA LYS A 133 30.95 38.30 31.29
C LYS A 133 30.82 39.74 31.76
N LEU A 134 29.98 40.53 31.10
CA LEU A 134 29.72 41.92 31.47
C LEU A 134 29.01 42.03 32.82
N ALA A 135 28.05 41.14 33.11
CA ALA A 135 27.40 41.08 34.41
C ALA A 135 28.40 40.75 35.53
N THR A 136 29.25 39.73 35.33
CA THR A 136 30.30 39.39 36.31
C THR A 136 31.30 40.54 36.50
N LEU A 137 31.63 41.28 35.43
CA LEU A 137 32.51 42.44 35.53
C LEU A 137 31.87 43.57 36.35
N ALA A 138 30.57 43.81 36.19
CA ALA A 138 29.83 44.78 36.99
C ALA A 138 29.79 44.38 38.47
N GLU A 139 29.63 43.08 38.77
CA GLU A 139 29.74 42.55 40.15
C GLU A 139 31.14 42.78 40.74
N PHE A 140 32.21 42.53 39.97
CA PHE A 140 33.57 42.83 40.43
C PHE A 140 33.81 44.32 40.70
N GLN A 141 33.21 45.20 39.90
CA GLN A 141 33.30 46.65 40.13
C GLN A 141 32.59 47.03 41.43
N LEU A 142 31.38 46.50 41.65
CA LEU A 142 30.63 46.74 42.88
C LEU A 142 31.37 46.24 44.12
N GLU A 143 31.96 45.04 44.06
CA GLU A 143 32.72 44.49 45.19
C GLU A 143 34.01 45.26 45.46
N ARG A 144 34.71 45.69 44.40
CA ARG A 144 35.88 46.57 44.54
C ARG A 144 35.49 47.87 45.26
N ASP A 145 34.41 48.51 44.83
CA ASP A 145 33.98 49.79 45.40
C ASP A 145 33.57 49.59 46.88
N ARG A 146 32.87 48.50 47.20
CA ARG A 146 32.58 48.11 48.59
C ARG A 146 33.83 47.93 49.45
N ILE A 147 34.87 47.29 48.93
CA ILE A 147 36.13 47.09 49.67
C ILE A 147 36.84 48.43 49.89
N LEU A 148 36.84 49.31 48.88
CA LEU A 148 37.42 50.65 49.01
C LEU A 148 36.71 51.47 50.08
N ASP A 149 35.37 51.44 50.11
CA ASP A 149 34.57 52.13 51.14
C ASP A 149 34.88 51.59 52.55
N LEU A 150 35.02 50.26 52.70
CA LEU A 150 35.41 49.64 53.97
C LEU A 150 36.81 50.07 54.42
N TYR A 151 37.75 50.15 53.48
CA TYR A 151 39.12 50.57 53.77
C TYR A 151 39.18 52.03 54.19
N GLU A 152 38.44 52.91 53.50
CA GLU A 152 38.33 54.32 53.88
C GLU A 152 37.71 54.49 55.27
N SER A 153 36.62 53.77 55.56
CA SER A 153 36.01 53.77 56.89
C SER A 153 36.96 53.29 57.99
N LYS A 154 37.81 52.29 57.72
CA LYS A 154 38.77 51.76 58.69
C LYS A 154 39.94 52.71 58.92
N ASN A 155 40.42 53.37 57.88
CA ASN A 155 41.45 54.40 58.03
C ASN A 155 40.95 55.58 58.89
N LEU A 156 39.71 56.03 58.68
CA LEU A 156 39.10 57.07 59.51
C LEU A 156 38.97 56.66 60.98
N GLU A 157 38.63 55.40 61.26
CA GLU A 157 38.56 54.87 62.63
C GLU A 157 39.94 54.81 63.29
N LEU A 158 40.98 54.42 62.54
CA LEU A 158 42.37 54.43 63.00
C LEU A 158 42.86 55.85 63.33
N GLU A 159 42.63 56.81 62.42
CA GLU A 159 42.99 58.21 62.65
C GLU A 159 42.31 58.77 63.92
N ALA A 160 41.03 58.40 64.15
CA ALA A 160 40.30 58.81 65.35
C ALA A 160 40.86 58.16 66.63
N MET A 161 41.29 56.89 66.59
CA MET A 161 41.92 56.22 67.73
C MET A 161 43.28 56.82 68.04
N GLU A 162 44.10 57.09 67.03
CA GLU A 162 45.40 57.76 67.20
C GLU A 162 45.23 59.14 67.84
N HIS A 163 44.20 59.89 67.46
CA HIS A 163 43.89 61.18 68.08
C HIS A 163 43.56 61.03 69.58
N LYS A 164 42.70 60.06 69.94
CA LYS A 164 42.33 59.79 71.33
C LYS A 164 43.50 59.35 72.20
N ILE A 165 44.41 58.54 71.65
CA ILE A 165 45.61 58.10 72.38
C ILE A 165 46.51 59.30 72.68
N LYS A 166 46.70 60.21 71.71
CA LYS A 166 47.47 61.44 71.92
C LYS A 166 46.84 62.35 72.98
N GLU A 167 45.52 62.47 73.00
CA GLU A 167 44.80 63.22 74.05
C GLU A 167 44.96 62.59 75.43
N PHE A 168 44.83 61.26 75.52
CA PHE A 168 44.96 60.52 76.78
C PHE A 168 46.38 60.58 77.35
N GLU A 169 47.41 60.53 76.51
CA GLU A 169 48.81 60.65 76.91
C GLU A 169 49.06 61.99 77.61
N VAL A 170 48.61 63.10 77.02
CA VAL A 170 48.72 64.44 77.61
C VAL A 170 47.99 64.53 78.95
N GLU A 171 46.78 63.98 79.06
CA GLU A 171 46.00 64.00 80.29
C GLU A 171 46.64 63.14 81.41
N MET A 172 47.25 62.00 81.05
CA MET A 172 47.95 61.15 82.00
C MET A 172 49.21 61.85 82.54
N GLU A 173 49.98 62.51 81.69
CA GLU A 173 51.17 63.27 82.08
C GLU A 173 50.82 64.36 83.12
N GLU A 174 49.72 65.09 82.93
CA GLU A 174 49.26 66.12 83.87
C GLU A 174 48.84 65.54 85.23
N LYS A 175 48.14 64.39 85.24
CA LYS A 175 47.69 63.73 86.47
C LYS A 175 48.83 63.10 87.26
N LEU A 176 49.84 62.55 86.59
CA LEU A 176 51.02 61.95 87.21
C LEU A 176 51.88 62.98 87.97
N ILE A 177 51.94 64.22 87.47
CA ILE A 177 52.68 65.30 88.12
C ILE A 177 52.02 65.71 89.44
N VAL A 178 50.68 65.75 89.49
CA VAL A 178 49.92 66.18 90.68
C VAL A 178 49.85 65.08 91.75
N SER A 179 49.65 63.83 91.35
CA SER A 179 49.54 62.68 92.27
C SER A 179 50.86 62.36 93.00
N LYS A 180 52.00 62.60 92.35
CA LYS A 180 53.34 62.33 92.91
C LYS A 180 53.72 63.24 94.09
N GLU A 181 53.13 64.42 94.18
CA GLU A 181 53.42 65.39 95.24
C GLU A 181 52.58 65.13 96.51
N GLU A 182 51.32 64.69 96.35
CA GLU A 182 50.36 64.54 97.45
C GLU A 182 50.47 63.19 98.18
N THR A 183 50.87 62.13 97.47
CA THR A 183 50.93 60.76 98.02
C THR A 183 52.23 60.44 98.77
N ARG A 184 53.28 61.25 98.63
CA ARG A 184 54.57 61.02 99.30
C ARG A 184 54.53 61.24 100.82
N GLU A 185 53.60 62.07 101.29
CA GLU A 185 53.64 62.59 102.67
C GLU A 185 52.74 61.86 103.66
N GLN A 186 51.63 61.24 103.21
CA GLN A 186 50.64 60.63 104.12
C GLN A 186 50.53 59.10 104.03
N VAL A 187 51.00 58.49 102.93
CA VAL A 187 50.87 57.04 102.66
C VAL A 187 51.93 56.18 103.37
N SER A 188 53.13 56.71 103.63
CA SER A 188 54.24 55.90 104.19
C SER A 188 53.95 55.28 105.56
N GLY A 189 53.00 55.81 106.34
CA GLY A 189 52.77 55.40 107.73
C GLY A 189 51.61 54.45 107.97
N GLN A 190 50.53 54.53 107.18
CA GLN A 190 49.27 53.84 107.46
C GLN A 190 48.88 52.79 106.40
N ILE A 191 49.46 52.83 105.21
CA ILE A 191 49.19 51.87 104.12
C ILE A 191 49.79 50.50 104.39
N ASN A 192 50.99 50.41 104.99
CA ASN A 192 51.67 49.13 105.16
C ASN A 192 50.90 48.11 106.03
N ARG A 193 50.03 48.56 106.95
CA ARG A 193 49.30 47.64 107.86
C ARG A 193 47.91 47.26 107.36
N LEU A 194 47.17 48.18 106.73
CA LEU A 194 45.84 47.87 106.18
C LEU A 194 45.93 47.09 104.85
N VAL A 195 47.04 47.23 104.11
CA VAL A 195 47.29 46.47 102.89
C VAL A 195 47.46 44.98 103.18
N GLU A 196 48.18 44.59 104.23
CA GLU A 196 48.42 43.17 104.52
C GLU A 196 47.13 42.39 104.85
N ASP A 197 46.21 42.98 105.62
CA ASP A 197 44.96 42.32 106.01
C ASP A 197 43.88 42.36 104.91
N PHE A 198 43.81 43.43 104.12
CA PHE A 198 42.91 43.51 102.97
C PHE A 198 43.35 42.59 101.83
N MET A 199 44.66 42.47 101.58
CA MET A 199 45.21 41.59 100.54
C MET A 199 44.84 40.12 100.79
N ARG A 200 45.00 39.61 102.02
CA ARG A 200 44.68 38.20 102.35
C ARG A 200 43.19 37.85 102.23
N SER A 201 42.31 38.76 102.62
CA SER A 201 40.85 38.54 102.53
C SER A 201 40.36 38.56 101.08
N THR A 202 40.87 39.50 100.27
CA THR A 202 40.51 39.65 98.87
C THR A 202 41.03 38.49 98.03
N GLU A 203 42.24 38.01 98.30
CA GLU A 203 42.84 36.85 97.63
C GLU A 203 42.00 35.57 97.80
N THR A 204 41.48 35.30 99.00
CA THR A 204 40.66 34.11 99.26
C THR A 204 39.32 34.16 98.50
N ARG A 205 38.69 35.34 98.42
CA ARG A 205 37.43 35.56 97.71
C ARG A 205 37.62 35.53 96.20
N ASN A 206 38.64 36.22 95.68
CA ASN A 206 38.99 36.23 94.25
C ASN A 206 39.32 34.82 93.76
N ALA A 207 40.06 34.03 94.55
CA ALA A 207 40.33 32.63 94.22
C ALA A 207 39.03 31.78 94.17
N GLY A 208 38.04 32.06 95.00
CA GLY A 208 36.72 31.43 94.95
C GLY A 208 35.93 31.78 93.68
N PHE A 209 35.95 33.07 93.29
CA PHE A 209 35.31 33.58 92.08
C PHE A 209 35.96 33.03 90.81
N VAL A 210 37.29 33.08 90.70
CA VAL A 210 38.07 32.52 89.58
C VAL A 210 37.79 31.02 89.41
N ARG A 211 37.73 30.23 90.50
CA ARG A 211 37.37 28.80 90.43
C ARG A 211 35.93 28.56 89.95
N ARG A 212 34.99 29.46 90.25
CA ARG A 212 33.61 29.37 89.73
C ARG A 212 33.59 29.69 88.23
N ILE A 213 34.23 30.80 87.82
CA ILE A 213 34.36 31.18 86.41
C ILE A 213 35.06 30.09 85.60
N MET A 214 36.11 29.48 86.13
CA MET A 214 36.83 28.40 85.44
C MET A 214 35.92 27.19 85.22
N ARG A 215 35.11 26.80 86.23
CA ARG A 215 34.14 25.71 86.07
C ARG A 215 33.04 26.05 85.07
N GLU A 216 32.52 27.27 85.10
CA GLU A 216 31.50 27.74 84.15
C GLU A 216 32.06 27.79 82.73
N ASN A 217 33.26 28.32 82.52
CA ASN A 217 33.93 28.32 81.23
C ASN A 217 34.20 26.90 80.72
N VAL A 218 34.56 25.96 81.59
CA VAL A 218 34.68 24.55 81.22
C VAL A 218 33.33 23.97 80.80
N ALA A 219 32.25 24.24 81.54
CA ALA A 219 30.90 23.80 81.20
C ALA A 219 30.40 24.41 79.86
N LEU A 220 30.57 25.72 79.67
CA LEU A 220 30.23 26.42 78.43
C LEU A 220 31.03 25.88 77.25
N ARG A 221 32.33 25.61 77.42
CA ARG A 221 33.15 24.98 76.37
C ARG A 221 32.63 23.59 76.00
N GLN A 222 32.22 22.78 76.97
CA GLN A 222 31.64 21.46 76.72
C GLN A 222 30.29 21.57 75.98
N GLU A 223 29.42 22.50 76.37
CA GLU A 223 28.16 22.75 75.67
C GLU A 223 28.39 23.24 74.23
N ILE A 224 29.32 24.17 74.01
CA ILE A 224 29.69 24.63 72.67
C ILE A 224 30.21 23.46 71.82
N GLN A 225 31.07 22.60 72.38
CA GLN A 225 31.54 21.40 71.67
C GLN A 225 30.40 20.45 71.31
N ALA A 226 29.42 20.25 72.20
CA ALA A 226 28.25 19.44 71.93
C ALA A 226 27.37 20.04 70.80
N ILE A 227 27.17 21.36 70.82
CA ILE A 227 26.43 22.08 69.77
C ILE A 227 27.17 21.98 68.42
N LEU A 228 28.49 22.19 68.39
CA LEU A 228 29.28 22.06 67.18
C LEU A 228 29.22 20.64 66.60
N LYS A 229 29.29 19.62 67.46
CA LYS A 229 29.18 18.21 67.04
C LYS A 229 27.81 17.93 66.41
N THR A 230 26.73 18.40 67.01
CA THR A 230 25.37 18.20 66.46
C THR A 230 25.17 19.00 65.17
N TYR A 231 25.69 20.22 65.07
CA TYR A 231 25.68 21.02 63.84
C TYR A 231 26.40 20.30 62.69
N PHE A 232 27.60 19.77 62.93
CA PHE A 232 28.35 19.06 61.90
C PHE A 232 27.64 17.78 61.45
N GLN A 233 27.09 17.01 62.41
CA GLN A 233 26.29 15.82 62.10
C GLN A 233 25.04 16.16 61.28
N MET A 234 24.35 17.26 61.61
CA MET A 234 23.17 17.70 60.88
C MET A 234 23.54 18.16 59.47
N LYS A 235 24.61 18.96 59.32
CA LYS A 235 25.13 19.39 58.02
C LYS A 235 25.47 18.19 57.12
N LEU A 236 26.15 17.18 57.67
CA LEU A 236 26.47 15.96 56.94
C LEU A 236 25.21 15.18 56.52
N LYS A 237 24.17 15.12 57.36
CA LYS A 237 22.89 14.49 57.02
C LYS A 237 22.17 15.23 55.90
N VAL A 238 22.17 16.56 55.92
CA VAL A 238 21.57 17.40 54.87
C VAL A 238 22.30 17.17 53.55
N GLU A 239 23.63 17.24 53.54
CA GLU A 239 24.43 17.02 52.32
C GLU A 239 24.20 15.61 51.73
N ASN A 240 24.13 14.58 52.58
CA ASN A 240 23.81 13.23 52.13
C ASN A 240 22.38 13.10 51.58
N ALA A 241 21.41 13.84 52.15
CA ALA A 241 20.05 13.87 51.64
C ALA A 241 19.96 14.56 50.27
N GLU A 242 20.66 15.70 50.10
CA GLU A 242 20.75 16.42 48.82
C GLU A 242 21.38 15.56 47.72
N ARG A 243 22.49 14.86 48.03
CA ARG A 243 23.10 13.91 47.08
C ARG A 243 22.12 12.80 46.69
N ARG A 244 21.39 12.24 47.67
CA ARG A 244 20.40 11.18 47.41
C ARG A 244 19.24 11.70 46.55
N GLU A 245 18.73 12.90 46.84
CA GLU A 245 17.69 13.54 46.05
C GLU A 245 18.15 13.78 44.61
N TYR A 246 19.36 14.30 44.43
CA TYR A 246 19.95 14.51 43.11
C TYR A 246 20.04 13.20 42.32
N HIS A 247 20.54 12.13 42.94
CA HIS A 247 20.58 10.80 42.30
C HIS A 247 19.18 10.31 41.89
N LEU A 248 18.21 10.34 42.81
CA LEU A 248 16.83 9.93 42.51
C LEU A 248 16.18 10.77 41.42
N ARG A 249 16.50 12.06 41.33
CA ARG A 249 16.03 12.96 40.29
C ARG A 249 16.62 12.62 38.93
N THR A 250 17.93 12.35 38.87
CA THR A 250 18.60 11.92 37.64
C THR A 250 18.07 10.57 37.15
N GLU A 251 17.89 9.61 38.05
CA GLU A 251 17.32 8.29 37.74
C GLU A 251 15.86 8.39 37.27
N ASN A 252 15.04 9.23 37.90
CA ASN A 252 13.70 9.50 37.40
C ASN A 252 13.69 10.10 36.00
N GLN A 253 14.66 10.97 35.69
CA GLN A 253 14.76 11.57 34.37
C GLN A 253 15.14 10.52 33.32
N THR A 254 16.11 9.65 33.59
CA THR A 254 16.48 8.56 32.68
C THR A 254 15.34 7.57 32.49
N PHE A 255 14.57 7.25 33.54
CA PHE A 255 13.37 6.42 33.42
C PHE A 255 12.29 7.07 32.55
N LYS A 256 12.07 8.38 32.65
CA LYS A 256 11.13 9.10 31.78
C LYS A 256 11.58 9.05 30.32
N ASP A 257 12.86 9.25 30.06
CA ASP A 257 13.42 9.20 28.71
C ASP A 257 13.32 7.78 28.12
N LEU A 258 13.64 6.76 28.91
CA LEU A 258 13.49 5.35 28.52
C LEU A 258 12.03 5.00 28.23
N LYS A 259 11.10 5.41 29.10
CA LYS A 259 9.65 5.23 28.88
C LYS A 259 9.20 5.89 27.58
N HIS A 260 9.69 7.09 27.29
CA HIS A 260 9.34 7.80 26.07
C HIS A 260 9.86 7.07 24.83
N GLN A 261 11.12 6.62 24.84
CA GLN A 261 11.68 5.80 23.77
C GLN A 261 10.90 4.49 23.56
N LEU A 262 10.51 3.82 24.66
CA LEU A 262 9.74 2.59 24.60
C LEU A 262 8.35 2.82 24.00
N LEU A 263 7.68 3.90 24.40
CA LEU A 263 6.38 4.31 23.84
C LEU A 263 6.50 4.65 22.35
N LEU A 264 7.54 5.36 21.93
CA LEU A 264 7.80 5.64 20.52
C LEU A 264 8.04 4.36 19.73
N ASN A 265 8.85 3.43 20.26
CA ASN A 265 9.10 2.13 19.64
C ASN A 265 7.81 1.30 19.53
N ALA A 266 7.04 1.21 20.60
CA ALA A 266 5.75 0.53 20.62
C ALA A 266 4.77 1.14 19.61
N ASN A 267 4.69 2.47 19.53
CA ASN A 267 3.85 3.17 18.57
C ASN A 267 4.31 2.93 17.12
N ASN A 268 5.62 2.94 16.86
CA ASN A 268 6.17 2.61 15.54
C ASN A 268 5.84 1.17 15.13
N LYS A 269 6.02 0.21 16.04
CA LYS A 269 5.62 -1.19 15.84
C LYS A 269 4.11 -1.31 15.58
N HIS A 270 3.29 -0.57 16.33
CA HIS A 270 1.84 -0.54 16.13
C HIS A 270 1.48 -0.03 14.73
N LYS A 271 2.05 1.08 14.29
CA LYS A 271 1.85 1.61 12.92
C LYS A 271 2.28 0.60 11.83
N ILE A 272 3.38 -0.12 12.04
CA ILE A 272 3.81 -1.19 11.13
C ILE A 272 2.77 -2.30 11.09
N ILE A 273 2.24 -2.72 12.24
CA ILE A 273 1.17 -3.72 12.33
C ILE A 273 -0.10 -3.22 11.63
N GLU A 274 -0.54 -1.98 11.86
CA GLU A 274 -1.70 -1.39 11.19
C GLU A 274 -1.52 -1.36 9.66
N ASN A 275 -0.33 -0.97 9.19
CA ASN A 275 -0.01 -0.98 7.76
C ASN A 275 -0.02 -2.41 7.19
N LEU A 276 0.53 -3.39 7.91
CA LEU A 276 0.49 -4.80 7.54
C LEU A 276 -0.94 -5.35 7.50
N ILE A 277 -1.78 -4.99 8.47
CA ILE A 277 -3.20 -5.36 8.50
C ILE A 277 -3.93 -4.76 7.29
N SER A 278 -3.77 -3.46 7.03
CA SER A 278 -4.39 -2.82 5.87
C SER A 278 -3.94 -3.45 4.55
N ASN A 279 -2.66 -3.80 4.43
CA ASN A 279 -2.13 -4.49 3.26
C ASN A 279 -2.70 -5.92 3.13
N TYR A 280 -2.82 -6.64 4.24
CA TYR A 280 -3.43 -7.97 4.27
C TYR A 280 -4.91 -7.91 3.88
N GLU A 281 -5.67 -6.93 4.35
CA GLU A 281 -7.07 -6.73 3.98
C GLU A 281 -7.22 -6.45 2.48
N LYS A 282 -6.37 -5.57 1.92
CA LYS A 282 -6.31 -5.32 0.47
C LYS A 282 -5.94 -6.57 -0.33
N LEU A 283 -5.01 -7.38 0.18
CA LEU A 283 -4.62 -8.61 -0.48
C LEU A 283 -5.75 -9.65 -0.42
N LYS A 284 -6.45 -9.74 0.73
CA LYS A 284 -7.61 -10.61 0.93
C LYS A 284 -8.76 -10.22 -0.01
N SER A 285 -9.06 -8.94 -0.17
CA SER A 285 -10.10 -8.50 -1.11
C SER A 285 -9.77 -8.89 -2.56
N LYS A 286 -8.53 -8.66 -2.99
CA LYS A 286 -8.02 -9.10 -4.30
C LYS A 286 -8.10 -10.61 -4.46
N HIS A 287 -7.73 -11.38 -3.44
CA HIS A 287 -7.83 -12.84 -3.49
C HIS A 287 -9.27 -13.29 -3.69
N VAL A 288 -10.22 -12.71 -2.95
CA VAL A 288 -11.65 -12.99 -3.13
C VAL A 288 -12.13 -12.65 -4.54
N GLU A 289 -11.69 -11.54 -5.13
CA GLU A 289 -12.00 -11.20 -6.52
C GLU A 289 -11.42 -12.22 -7.50
N ILE A 290 -10.14 -12.59 -7.35
CA ILE A 290 -9.49 -13.61 -8.19
C ILE A 290 -10.21 -14.96 -8.06
N SER A 291 -10.61 -15.37 -6.86
CA SER A 291 -11.40 -16.60 -6.66
C SER A 291 -12.74 -16.54 -7.38
N LYS A 292 -13.42 -15.38 -7.37
CA LYS A 292 -14.67 -15.19 -8.15
C LYS A 292 -14.41 -15.30 -9.65
N TYR A 293 -13.36 -14.66 -10.17
CA TYR A 293 -13.01 -14.76 -11.59
C TYR A 293 -12.62 -16.17 -12.00
N ARG A 294 -11.87 -16.89 -11.16
CA ARG A 294 -11.52 -18.30 -11.39
C ARG A 294 -12.77 -19.18 -11.51
N TYR A 295 -13.72 -19.00 -10.60
CA TYR A 295 -15.01 -19.71 -10.63
C TYR A 295 -15.81 -19.38 -11.90
N LEU A 296 -15.88 -18.11 -12.30
CA LEU A 296 -16.55 -17.71 -13.54
C LEU A 296 -15.88 -18.30 -14.78
N TYR A 297 -14.55 -18.29 -14.83
CA TYR A 297 -13.77 -18.88 -15.92
C TYR A 297 -14.00 -20.38 -16.03
N GLU A 298 -13.98 -21.10 -14.91
CA GLU A 298 -14.25 -22.54 -14.87
C GLU A 298 -15.67 -22.86 -15.37
N ASN A 299 -16.68 -22.09 -14.95
CA ASN A 299 -18.04 -22.24 -15.47
C ASN A 299 -18.14 -21.98 -16.98
N LEU A 300 -17.44 -20.98 -17.50
CA LEU A 300 -17.39 -20.69 -18.94
C LEU A 300 -16.72 -21.83 -19.72
N MET A 301 -15.62 -22.38 -19.19
CA MET A 301 -14.95 -23.54 -19.76
C MET A 301 -15.87 -24.76 -19.79
N GLN A 302 -16.52 -25.09 -18.68
CA GLN A 302 -17.49 -26.19 -18.63
C GLN A 302 -18.64 -26.00 -19.61
N ARG A 303 -19.14 -24.77 -19.74
CA ARG A 303 -20.19 -24.45 -20.71
C ARG A 303 -19.71 -24.61 -22.15
N SER A 304 -18.51 -24.15 -22.47
CA SER A 304 -17.86 -24.35 -23.78
C SER A 304 -17.71 -25.84 -24.10
N ASP A 305 -17.29 -26.66 -23.14
CA ASP A 305 -17.16 -28.11 -23.31
C ASP A 305 -18.51 -28.78 -23.54
N CYS A 306 -19.55 -28.37 -22.81
CA CYS A 306 -20.92 -28.84 -23.03
C CYS A 306 -21.43 -28.45 -24.43
N ASP A 307 -21.17 -27.22 -24.87
CA ASP A 307 -21.57 -26.73 -26.19
C ASP A 307 -20.80 -27.46 -27.30
N ASN A 308 -19.51 -27.73 -27.12
CA ASN A 308 -18.71 -28.53 -28.05
C ASN A 308 -19.21 -29.97 -28.14
N LYS A 309 -19.55 -30.61 -27.01
CA LYS A 309 -20.19 -31.94 -27.00
C LYS A 309 -21.54 -31.94 -27.73
N ARG A 310 -22.34 -30.87 -27.58
CA ARG A 310 -23.60 -30.70 -28.33
C ARG A 310 -23.34 -30.54 -29.83
N LYS A 311 -22.37 -29.71 -30.22
CA LYS A 311 -21.96 -29.53 -31.62
C LYS A 311 -21.52 -30.84 -32.25
N MET A 312 -20.64 -31.61 -31.59
CA MET A 312 -20.20 -32.94 -32.07
C MET A 312 -21.40 -33.88 -32.33
N LYS A 313 -22.35 -33.97 -31.39
CA LYS A 313 -23.57 -34.77 -31.58
C LYS A 313 -24.41 -34.29 -32.77
N THR A 314 -24.51 -32.98 -32.99
CA THR A 314 -25.23 -32.45 -34.16
C THR A 314 -24.50 -32.72 -35.47
N GLU A 315 -23.17 -32.64 -35.48
CA GLU A 315 -22.34 -32.96 -36.65
C GLU A 315 -22.43 -34.44 -37.02
N GLU A 316 -22.43 -35.33 -36.04
CA GLU A 316 -22.67 -36.77 -36.26
C GLU A 316 -24.05 -37.03 -36.88
N LYS A 317 -25.10 -36.38 -36.37
CA LYS A 317 -26.44 -36.47 -36.96
C LYS A 317 -26.45 -35.95 -38.40
N LEU A 318 -25.78 -34.82 -38.65
CA LEU A 318 -25.64 -34.25 -39.98
C LEU A 318 -24.92 -35.23 -40.94
N LYS A 319 -23.85 -35.89 -40.48
CA LYS A 319 -23.15 -36.93 -41.26
C LYS A 319 -24.08 -38.10 -41.60
N ARG A 320 -24.88 -38.59 -40.65
CA ARG A 320 -25.87 -39.65 -40.91
C ARG A 320 -26.93 -39.21 -41.92
N PHE A 321 -27.44 -37.98 -41.82
CA PHE A 321 -28.39 -37.45 -42.80
C PHE A 321 -27.77 -37.28 -44.18
N LYS A 322 -26.53 -36.79 -44.28
CA LYS A 322 -25.80 -36.71 -45.56
C LYS A 322 -25.66 -38.09 -46.20
N GLN A 323 -25.24 -39.10 -45.45
CA GLN A 323 -25.15 -40.48 -45.95
C GLN A 323 -26.52 -41.00 -46.42
N ARG A 324 -27.60 -40.69 -45.68
CA ARG A 324 -28.96 -41.08 -46.09
C ARG A 324 -29.41 -40.38 -47.38
N ILE A 325 -29.10 -39.09 -47.53
CA ILE A 325 -29.39 -38.34 -48.75
C ILE A 325 -28.63 -38.97 -49.93
N GLU A 326 -27.33 -39.24 -49.79
CA GLU A 326 -26.56 -39.88 -50.84
C GLU A 326 -27.11 -41.27 -51.22
N LEU A 327 -27.60 -42.06 -50.25
CA LEU A 327 -28.24 -43.34 -50.54
C LEU A 327 -29.52 -43.16 -51.35
N ILE A 328 -30.37 -42.20 -50.97
CA ILE A 328 -31.60 -41.86 -51.69
C ILE A 328 -31.28 -41.34 -53.10
N GLU A 329 -30.22 -40.54 -53.26
CA GLU A 329 -29.77 -40.07 -54.58
C GLU A 329 -29.29 -41.23 -55.47
N ARG A 330 -28.53 -42.19 -54.91
CA ARG A 330 -28.14 -43.40 -55.64
C ARG A 330 -29.35 -44.23 -56.04
N GLU A 331 -30.33 -44.41 -55.14
CA GLU A 331 -31.58 -45.12 -55.43
C GLU A 331 -32.40 -44.40 -56.51
N LYS A 332 -32.55 -43.07 -56.42
CA LYS A 332 -33.18 -42.24 -57.44
C LYS A 332 -32.50 -42.42 -58.80
N ASN A 333 -31.17 -42.38 -58.85
CA ASN A 333 -30.42 -42.55 -60.10
C ASN A 333 -30.61 -43.95 -60.69
N LYS A 334 -30.63 -45.00 -59.85
CA LYS A 334 -30.96 -46.36 -60.29
C LYS A 334 -32.36 -46.42 -60.90
N LEU A 335 -33.36 -45.87 -60.22
CA LEU A 335 -34.74 -45.83 -60.70
C LEU A 335 -34.87 -45.02 -62.01
N MET A 336 -34.17 -43.90 -62.12
CA MET A 336 -34.11 -43.11 -63.36
C MET A 336 -33.53 -43.93 -64.51
N ASN A 337 -32.42 -44.64 -64.29
CA ASN A 337 -31.80 -45.48 -65.31
C ASN A 337 -32.72 -46.64 -65.73
N THR A 338 -33.40 -47.29 -64.78
CA THR A 338 -34.38 -48.34 -65.10
C THR A 338 -35.57 -47.78 -65.87
N ASN A 339 -36.06 -46.60 -65.49
CA ASN A 339 -37.17 -45.97 -66.18
C ASN A 339 -36.78 -45.57 -67.61
N GLN A 340 -35.58 -45.01 -67.82
CA GLN A 340 -35.04 -44.73 -69.15
C GLN A 340 -34.92 -45.99 -70.01
N ARG A 341 -34.50 -47.12 -69.44
CA ARG A 341 -34.46 -48.41 -70.15
C ARG A 341 -35.87 -48.85 -70.56
N LEU A 342 -36.83 -48.82 -69.63
CA LEU A 342 -38.22 -49.16 -69.93
C LEU A 342 -38.84 -48.23 -70.98
N GLU A 343 -38.49 -46.94 -70.97
CA GLU A 343 -38.92 -45.99 -72.01
C GLU A 343 -38.37 -46.36 -73.39
N LEU A 344 -37.12 -46.85 -73.47
CA LEU A 344 -36.53 -47.38 -74.71
C LEU A 344 -37.26 -48.65 -75.16
N ASP A 345 -37.53 -49.58 -74.25
CA ASP A 345 -38.23 -50.83 -74.55
C ASP A 345 -39.65 -50.56 -75.06
N VAL A 346 -40.39 -49.66 -74.40
CA VAL A 346 -41.73 -49.23 -74.85
C VAL A 346 -41.66 -48.58 -76.23
N ARG A 347 -40.60 -47.81 -76.52
CA ARG A 347 -40.42 -47.22 -77.85
C ARG A 347 -40.16 -48.29 -78.91
N HIS A 348 -39.28 -49.24 -78.63
CA HIS A 348 -39.03 -50.37 -79.53
C HIS A 348 -40.27 -51.23 -79.77
N LEU A 349 -41.04 -51.54 -78.72
CA LEU A 349 -42.30 -52.27 -78.85
C LEU A 349 -43.34 -51.48 -79.67
N ARG A 350 -43.40 -50.16 -79.52
CA ARG A 350 -44.25 -49.32 -80.39
C ARG A 350 -43.79 -49.38 -81.85
N GLU A 351 -42.48 -49.38 -82.11
CA GLU A 351 -41.94 -49.53 -83.47
C GLU A 351 -42.28 -50.90 -84.08
N THR A 352 -42.15 -52.00 -83.33
CA THR A 352 -42.51 -53.33 -83.81
C THR A 352 -44.01 -53.48 -84.04
N ILE A 353 -44.85 -52.93 -83.15
CA ILE A 353 -46.31 -52.85 -83.35
C ILE A 353 -46.64 -52.03 -84.60
N ASN A 354 -45.95 -50.92 -84.84
CA ASN A 354 -46.17 -50.11 -86.04
C ASN A 354 -45.72 -50.84 -87.31
N LYS A 355 -44.59 -51.55 -87.29
CA LYS A 355 -44.11 -52.39 -88.40
C LYS A 355 -45.12 -53.50 -88.72
N THR A 356 -45.56 -54.25 -87.72
CA THR A 356 -46.59 -55.30 -87.89
C THR A 356 -47.92 -54.72 -88.37
N LYS A 357 -48.38 -53.60 -87.80
CA LYS A 357 -49.57 -52.87 -88.29
C LYS A 357 -49.43 -52.49 -89.76
N SER A 358 -48.27 -51.96 -90.18
CA SER A 358 -48.03 -51.59 -91.58
C SER A 358 -48.05 -52.79 -92.51
N ALA A 359 -47.47 -53.93 -92.12
CA ALA A 359 -47.52 -55.18 -92.89
C ALA A 359 -48.95 -55.69 -93.05
N ILE A 360 -49.76 -55.64 -91.98
CA ILE A 360 -51.18 -56.01 -92.02
C ILE A 360 -51.97 -55.06 -92.93
N LEU A 361 -51.74 -53.75 -92.83
CA LEU A 361 -52.40 -52.77 -93.69
C LEU A 361 -52.03 -52.96 -95.17
N CYS A 362 -50.75 -53.17 -95.49
CA CYS A 362 -50.30 -53.48 -96.86
C CYS A 362 -50.99 -54.74 -97.41
N TYR A 363 -51.19 -55.78 -96.59
CA TYR A 363 -51.94 -56.97 -96.97
C TYR A 363 -53.44 -56.70 -97.18
N VAL A 364 -54.05 -55.90 -96.31
CA VAL A 364 -55.46 -55.48 -96.48
C VAL A 364 -55.62 -54.66 -97.77
N ASP A 365 -54.68 -53.77 -98.07
CA ASP A 365 -54.70 -52.96 -99.29
C ASP A 365 -54.45 -53.80 -100.54
N SER A 366 -53.52 -54.76 -100.51
CA SER A 366 -53.28 -55.68 -101.63
C SER A 366 -54.47 -56.62 -101.86
N THR A 367 -55.09 -57.16 -100.81
CA THR A 367 -56.30 -57.98 -100.92
C THR A 367 -57.52 -57.19 -101.39
N ASN A 368 -57.66 -55.92 -100.99
CA ASN A 368 -58.71 -55.03 -101.48
C ASN A 368 -58.49 -54.64 -102.94
N TYR A 369 -57.24 -54.37 -103.35
CA TYR A 369 -56.86 -54.13 -104.75
C TYR A 369 -57.17 -55.36 -105.62
N LEU A 370 -56.79 -56.56 -105.17
CA LEU A 370 -57.12 -57.82 -105.86
C LEU A 370 -58.62 -58.10 -105.90
N LYS A 371 -59.37 -57.85 -104.81
CA LYS A 371 -60.85 -57.94 -104.83
C LYS A 371 -61.47 -56.95 -105.82
N GLN A 372 -60.91 -55.76 -106.00
CA GLN A 372 -61.39 -54.78 -106.97
C GLN A 372 -61.00 -55.13 -108.42
N THR A 373 -59.82 -55.70 -108.68
CA THR A 373 -59.44 -56.19 -110.01
C THR A 373 -60.25 -57.43 -110.40
N TYR A 374 -60.54 -58.34 -109.47
CA TYR A 374 -61.40 -59.49 -109.72
C TYR A 374 -62.88 -59.13 -109.85
N LYS A 375 -63.39 -58.10 -109.15
CA LYS A 375 -64.73 -57.55 -109.44
C LYS A 375 -64.83 -56.95 -110.85
N LYS A 376 -63.71 -56.62 -111.50
CA LYS A 376 -63.66 -56.17 -112.91
C LYS A 376 -63.39 -57.32 -113.89
N LEU A 377 -62.91 -58.47 -113.43
CA LEU A 377 -62.64 -59.68 -114.22
C LEU A 377 -63.63 -60.80 -113.82
N SER A 378 -64.89 -60.61 -114.19
CA SER A 378 -65.86 -61.69 -114.19
C SER A 378 -65.57 -62.62 -115.37
N ALA A 379 -65.04 -63.81 -115.07
CA ALA A 379 -65.41 -65.12 -115.63
C ALA A 379 -64.19 -66.06 -115.68
N VAL A 380 -64.38 -67.25 -115.09
CA VAL A 380 -63.64 -68.50 -115.33
C VAL A 380 -62.48 -68.87 -114.34
N ASN A 381 -62.80 -69.89 -113.53
CA ASN A 381 -62.02 -71.02 -112.98
C ASN A 381 -60.92 -70.87 -111.89
N ILE A 382 -61.28 -71.36 -110.70
CA ILE A 382 -60.70 -72.46 -109.85
C ILE A 382 -59.19 -72.43 -109.46
N GLU A 383 -58.33 -71.58 -109.99
CA GLU A 383 -56.92 -71.47 -109.52
C GLU A 383 -56.73 -70.47 -108.35
N THR A 384 -57.83 -69.95 -107.81
CA THR A 384 -57.79 -68.87 -106.81
C THR A 384 -57.48 -69.34 -105.38
N GLU A 385 -57.90 -70.54 -104.97
CA GLU A 385 -57.67 -71.03 -103.60
C GLU A 385 -56.18 -71.37 -103.33
N GLU A 386 -55.47 -71.90 -104.33
CA GLU A 386 -54.06 -72.29 -104.16
C GLU A 386 -53.12 -71.08 -104.13
N TYR A 387 -53.40 -70.04 -104.92
CA TYR A 387 -52.64 -68.79 -104.89
C TYR A 387 -52.84 -68.04 -103.55
N PHE A 388 -54.08 -67.94 -103.06
CA PHE A 388 -54.35 -67.35 -101.75
C PHE A 388 -53.75 -68.18 -100.60
N ARG A 389 -53.61 -69.51 -100.74
CA ARG A 389 -52.88 -70.34 -99.76
C ARG A 389 -51.37 -70.09 -99.79
N ALA A 390 -50.77 -69.94 -100.97
CA ALA A 390 -49.34 -69.67 -101.10
C ALA A 390 -48.97 -68.30 -100.51
N GLU A 391 -49.73 -67.25 -100.83
CA GLU A 391 -49.48 -65.90 -100.31
C GLU A 391 -49.84 -65.78 -98.81
N ARG A 392 -50.85 -66.55 -98.34
CA ARG A 392 -51.13 -66.68 -96.89
C ARG A 392 -50.02 -67.43 -96.17
N GLN A 393 -49.41 -68.45 -96.79
CA GLN A 393 -48.24 -69.14 -96.24
C GLN A 393 -47.03 -68.22 -96.22
N ASP A 394 -46.80 -67.39 -97.23
CA ASP A 394 -45.70 -66.44 -97.24
C ASP A 394 -45.90 -65.28 -96.26
N LEU A 395 -47.14 -64.83 -96.05
CA LEU A 395 -47.49 -63.92 -94.96
C LEU A 395 -47.28 -64.57 -93.58
N LEU A 396 -47.70 -65.82 -93.41
CA LEU A 396 -47.46 -66.56 -92.17
C LEU A 396 -45.97 -66.75 -91.92
N LYS A 397 -45.18 -67.04 -92.96
CA LYS A 397 -43.71 -67.10 -92.87
C LYS A 397 -43.12 -65.74 -92.53
N SER A 398 -43.55 -64.66 -93.17
CA SER A 398 -43.05 -63.31 -92.88
C SER A 398 -43.41 -62.84 -91.46
N LEU A 399 -44.64 -63.11 -91.00
CA LEU A 399 -45.04 -62.85 -89.62
C LEU A 399 -44.30 -63.75 -88.64
N GLN A 400 -44.09 -65.02 -88.97
CA GLN A 400 -43.29 -65.95 -88.18
C GLN A 400 -41.82 -65.51 -88.14
N GLU A 401 -41.26 -64.99 -89.22
CA GLU A 401 -39.88 -64.51 -89.31
C GLU A 401 -39.71 -63.22 -88.50
N ILE A 402 -40.68 -62.29 -88.54
CA ILE A 402 -40.70 -61.09 -87.68
C ILE A 402 -40.86 -61.48 -86.20
N LEU A 403 -41.71 -62.46 -85.88
CA LEU A 403 -41.89 -62.95 -84.51
C LEU A 403 -40.68 -63.75 -84.02
N CYS A 404 -40.02 -64.52 -84.89
CA CYS A 404 -38.80 -65.28 -84.58
C CYS A 404 -37.61 -64.33 -84.36
N LEU A 405 -37.42 -63.33 -85.23
CA LEU A 405 -36.40 -62.28 -85.01
C LEU A 405 -36.65 -61.53 -83.69
N HIS A 406 -37.91 -61.29 -83.33
CA HIS A 406 -38.25 -60.65 -82.05
C HIS A 406 -38.07 -61.58 -80.83
N MET A 407 -38.28 -62.89 -80.98
CA MET A 407 -38.01 -63.87 -79.93
C MET A 407 -36.50 -64.04 -79.69
N GLU A 408 -35.69 -64.10 -80.76
CA GLU A 408 -34.23 -64.19 -80.68
C GLU A 408 -33.57 -62.92 -80.10
N GLU A 409 -34.14 -61.73 -80.37
CA GLU A 409 -33.72 -60.48 -79.71
C GLU A 409 -34.14 -60.43 -78.23
N ASN A 410 -35.28 -61.00 -77.85
CA ASN A 410 -35.74 -61.04 -76.46
C ASN A 410 -35.01 -62.10 -75.60
N GLU A 411 -34.61 -63.25 -76.17
CA GLU A 411 -33.84 -64.27 -75.43
C GLU A 411 -32.46 -63.77 -74.99
N ASN A 412 -31.83 -62.88 -75.76
CA ASN A 412 -30.57 -62.22 -75.37
C ASN A 412 -30.72 -61.20 -74.23
N ILE A 413 -31.94 -60.78 -73.89
CA ILE A 413 -32.22 -59.78 -72.84
C ILE A 413 -32.67 -60.48 -71.53
N GLN A 414 -33.23 -61.69 -71.61
CA GLN A 414 -33.78 -62.41 -70.45
C GLN A 414 -32.71 -63.04 -69.53
N ALA A 415 -31.44 -63.08 -69.95
CA ALA A 415 -30.36 -63.74 -69.20
C ALA A 415 -29.71 -62.92 -68.07
N VAL A 416 -30.10 -61.65 -67.84
CA VAL A 416 -29.42 -60.79 -66.83
C VAL A 416 -30.31 -60.40 -65.63
N SER A 417 -31.60 -60.70 -65.67
CA SER A 417 -32.56 -60.23 -64.65
C SER A 417 -32.78 -61.15 -63.45
N VAL A 418 -32.04 -62.26 -63.29
CA VAL A 418 -32.20 -63.17 -62.13
C VAL A 418 -31.09 -63.03 -61.08
N GLU A 419 -29.99 -62.34 -61.36
CA GLU A 419 -28.90 -62.16 -60.37
C GLU A 419 -29.20 -61.11 -59.27
N THR A 420 -30.35 -60.42 -59.32
CA THR A 420 -30.68 -59.36 -58.34
C THR A 420 -31.50 -59.82 -57.13
N LEU A 421 -31.77 -61.12 -56.98
CA LEU A 421 -32.47 -61.65 -55.79
C LEU A 421 -31.58 -62.39 -54.77
N GLU A 422 -30.25 -62.45 -54.96
CA GLU A 422 -29.34 -63.08 -53.98
C GLU A 422 -28.66 -62.11 -53.00
N ARG A 423 -28.90 -60.79 -53.11
CA ARG A 423 -28.27 -59.79 -52.21
C ARG A 423 -29.27 -58.90 -51.46
N SER A 424 -30.32 -59.52 -50.94
CA SER A 424 -31.09 -58.96 -49.81
C SER A 424 -31.17 -59.96 -48.67
N LYS A 425 -30.02 -60.29 -48.06
CA LYS A 425 -29.96 -60.90 -46.72
C LYS A 425 -29.90 -59.80 -45.66
N SER A 426 -31.02 -59.11 -45.43
CA SER A 426 -31.34 -58.59 -44.09
C SER A 426 -32.30 -59.57 -43.42
N SER A 427 -31.84 -60.82 -43.25
CA SER A 427 -32.57 -61.87 -42.55
C SER A 427 -31.93 -62.06 -41.20
N ILE A 428 -32.69 -61.81 -40.13
CA ILE A 428 -32.31 -61.95 -38.72
C ILE A 428 -32.18 -63.45 -38.34
N TYR A 429 -32.28 -64.38 -39.30
CA TYR A 429 -32.27 -65.82 -39.09
C TYR A 429 -31.33 -66.54 -40.08
N ARG A 430 -30.65 -67.60 -39.60
CA ARG A 430 -29.84 -68.56 -40.39
C ARG A 430 -30.58 -69.90 -40.50
N ILE A 431 -30.32 -70.67 -41.55
CA ILE A 431 -30.86 -72.04 -41.71
C ILE A 431 -29.94 -73.00 -40.96
N GLY A 432 -30.49 -73.78 -40.02
CA GLY A 432 -29.83 -74.91 -39.37
C GLY A 432 -30.51 -76.23 -39.71
N ASP A 433 -29.91 -77.35 -39.35
CA ASP A 433 -30.30 -78.71 -39.78
C ASP A 433 -31.70 -79.19 -39.31
N VAL A 434 -32.44 -78.37 -38.56
CA VAL A 434 -33.86 -78.60 -38.21
C VAL A 434 -34.73 -77.33 -38.29
N GLY A 435 -34.33 -76.31 -39.06
CA GLY A 435 -35.15 -75.12 -39.33
C GLY A 435 -34.43 -73.77 -39.18
N PHE A 436 -35.18 -72.67 -39.24
CA PHE A 436 -34.65 -71.30 -39.16
C PHE A 436 -34.32 -70.90 -37.71
N VAL A 437 -33.08 -70.48 -37.44
CA VAL A 437 -32.56 -70.07 -36.12
C VAL A 437 -32.21 -68.57 -36.11
N PRO A 438 -32.69 -67.77 -35.14
CA PRO A 438 -32.35 -66.34 -35.06
C PRO A 438 -30.85 -66.13 -34.79
N LEU A 439 -30.24 -65.14 -35.45
CA LEU A 439 -28.94 -64.61 -35.10
C LEU A 439 -29.04 -63.93 -33.73
N THR A 440 -28.54 -64.58 -32.69
CA THR A 440 -28.24 -63.90 -31.43
C THR A 440 -27.22 -62.79 -31.70
N GLN A 441 -27.57 -61.55 -31.38
CA GLN A 441 -26.61 -60.46 -31.33
C GLN A 441 -25.55 -60.85 -30.29
N GLN A 442 -24.29 -60.87 -30.71
CA GLN A 442 -23.17 -60.97 -29.78
C GLN A 442 -23.33 -59.86 -28.74
N SER A 443 -23.45 -60.27 -27.48
CA SER A 443 -23.41 -59.38 -26.33
C SER A 443 -22.12 -58.56 -26.39
N LEU A 444 -22.23 -57.25 -26.15
CA LEU A 444 -21.10 -56.31 -26.06
C LEU A 444 -20.06 -56.68 -24.98
N MET A 445 -20.24 -57.79 -24.26
CA MET A 445 -19.32 -58.31 -23.25
C MET A 445 -18.18 -59.20 -23.78
N ASP A 446 -18.21 -59.61 -25.06
CA ASP A 446 -17.15 -60.50 -25.63
C ASP A 446 -16.07 -59.75 -26.45
N LEU A 447 -16.17 -58.43 -26.57
CA LEU A 447 -15.14 -57.56 -27.17
C LEU A 447 -14.14 -56.99 -26.15
N PHE A 448 -14.38 -57.19 -24.86
CA PHE A 448 -13.53 -56.66 -23.77
C PHE A 448 -12.76 -57.75 -23.01
N LYS A 449 -12.64 -58.97 -23.55
CA LYS A 449 -12.02 -60.11 -22.86
C LYS A 449 -10.91 -60.82 -23.64
N ARG A 450 -10.26 -60.17 -24.62
CA ARG A 450 -9.25 -60.86 -25.44
C ARG A 450 -7.88 -60.23 -25.58
N ASP A 451 -7.57 -59.14 -24.87
CA ASP A 451 -6.23 -58.55 -24.90
C ASP A 451 -5.70 -58.28 -23.47
N GLU A 452 -5.49 -59.34 -22.68
CA GLU A 452 -4.47 -59.35 -21.62
C GLU A 452 -3.86 -60.77 -21.57
N GLU A 453 -2.53 -60.85 -21.39
CA GLU A 453 -1.61 -62.02 -21.40
C GLU A 453 -1.09 -62.37 -22.83
N GLU A 454 0.18 -62.16 -23.25
CA GLU A 454 1.52 -62.03 -22.67
C GLU A 454 2.34 -61.03 -23.55
N ILE A 455 3.30 -60.19 -23.12
CA ILE A 455 4.67 -60.49 -22.65
C ILE A 455 5.30 -59.20 -22.03
N CYS A 456 5.85 -59.37 -20.82
CA CYS A 456 6.99 -58.73 -20.10
C CYS A 456 7.40 -57.23 -20.22
N GLN A 457 7.52 -56.65 -19.01
CA GLN A 457 8.10 -55.38 -18.49
C GLN A 457 9.64 -55.16 -18.74
N PRO A 458 10.36 -54.12 -18.18
CA PRO A 458 9.97 -52.95 -17.33
C PRO A 458 10.66 -51.58 -17.63
N GLN A 459 10.31 -50.59 -16.76
CA GLN A 459 11.02 -49.36 -16.30
C GLN A 459 10.50 -48.02 -16.88
N GLN A 460 10.22 -46.94 -16.13
CA GLN A 460 10.27 -46.60 -14.70
C GLN A 460 9.47 -45.29 -14.45
N ASP A 461 8.91 -45.15 -13.23
CA ASP A 461 8.50 -43.95 -12.45
C ASP A 461 7.30 -43.08 -12.96
N ILE A 462 6.09 -43.08 -12.38
CA ILE A 462 5.57 -42.72 -11.02
C ILE A 462 5.80 -41.23 -10.67
N GLU A 463 4.84 -40.39 -10.25
CA GLU A 463 3.37 -40.40 -10.07
C GLU A 463 2.96 -38.94 -9.72
N GLU A 464 1.79 -38.48 -10.16
CA GLU A 464 0.95 -37.55 -9.37
C GLU A 464 -0.49 -38.05 -9.47
N SER A 465 -1.12 -38.37 -8.34
CA SER A 465 -2.52 -38.80 -8.25
C SER A 465 -3.27 -38.16 -7.08
N SER A 466 -4.51 -37.75 -7.39
CA SER A 466 -5.75 -37.77 -6.58
C SER A 466 -5.80 -37.03 -5.23
N ILE A 467 -6.64 -36.00 -5.01
CA ILE A 467 -8.13 -35.89 -4.99
C ILE A 467 -8.80 -36.42 -3.70
N ALA A 468 -9.68 -35.55 -3.17
CA ALA A 468 -10.88 -35.72 -2.33
C ALA A 468 -10.75 -35.29 -0.85
N GLU A 469 -11.39 -34.19 -0.38
CA GLU A 469 -12.83 -34.02 -0.05
C GLU A 469 -13.35 -35.08 0.95
N ARG A 470 -13.98 -34.83 2.10
CA ARG A 470 -14.83 -33.73 2.60
C ARG A 470 -15.29 -34.09 4.03
N LYS A 471 -15.41 -33.13 4.96
CA LYS A 471 -16.59 -32.93 5.85
C LYS A 471 -16.37 -31.83 6.89
N VAL A 472 -17.41 -31.02 7.03
CA VAL A 472 -17.59 -29.86 7.93
C VAL A 472 -18.31 -30.32 9.19
N ILE A 473 -17.84 -29.90 10.38
CA ILE A 473 -18.68 -29.61 11.56
C ILE A 473 -18.10 -28.39 12.29
N GLN A 474 -18.95 -27.38 12.52
CA GLN A 474 -18.76 -26.24 13.42
C GLN A 474 -18.76 -26.69 14.89
N VAL A 475 -18.01 -26.03 15.78
CA VAL A 475 -18.48 -25.40 17.04
C VAL A 475 -17.29 -24.77 17.80
N GLU A 476 -17.42 -23.45 17.99
CA GLU A 476 -17.08 -22.55 19.11
C GLU A 476 -15.94 -22.78 20.14
N ARG A 477 -15.23 -21.65 20.37
CA ARG A 477 -14.73 -21.07 21.64
C ARG A 477 -13.56 -21.73 22.39
N GLY A 478 -12.59 -20.87 22.73
CA GLY A 478 -11.87 -20.94 24.02
C GLY A 478 -10.36 -20.74 23.91
N LEU A 479 -9.87 -19.66 24.53
CA LEU A 479 -8.46 -19.45 24.87
C LEU A 479 -7.89 -20.68 25.60
N PHE A 480 -6.68 -21.11 25.24
CA PHE A 480 -5.79 -21.87 26.13
C PHE A 480 -4.32 -21.55 25.84
N ILE A 481 -3.73 -20.81 26.78
CA ILE A 481 -2.32 -20.77 27.19
C ILE A 481 -2.42 -20.82 28.73
N PRO A 482 -1.50 -21.40 29.55
CA PRO A 482 -0.23 -22.12 29.27
C PRO A 482 -0.09 -23.46 30.06
N GLU A 483 0.97 -24.25 29.83
CA GLU A 483 1.96 -24.58 30.89
C GLU A 483 3.14 -25.46 30.41
N ALA A 484 4.33 -24.89 30.57
CA ALA A 484 5.57 -25.42 31.19
C ALA A 484 6.33 -26.69 30.72
N ARG A 485 7.66 -26.55 30.90
CA ARG A 485 8.81 -27.47 30.87
C ARG A 485 9.49 -27.59 29.50
N GLN A 486 10.82 -27.42 29.37
CA GLN A 486 11.90 -27.80 30.29
C GLN A 486 13.17 -27.02 29.90
N VAL A 487 13.82 -26.34 30.86
CA VAL A 487 15.23 -25.92 30.73
C VAL A 487 15.99 -26.62 31.85
N GLN A 488 16.92 -27.47 31.46
CA GLN A 488 17.95 -28.00 32.34
C GLN A 488 19.07 -26.95 32.42
N ASN A 489 19.50 -26.61 33.65
CA ASN A 489 20.90 -26.55 34.06
C ASN A 489 20.96 -25.96 35.48
N GLU A 490 21.13 -26.87 36.44
CA GLU A 490 21.54 -26.59 37.81
C GLU A 490 23.06 -26.51 37.85
N GLN A 491 23.62 -25.42 38.41
CA GLN A 491 24.84 -25.50 39.20
C GLN A 491 24.66 -24.62 40.44
N LEU A 492 24.69 -25.32 41.58
CA LEU A 492 24.73 -24.85 42.96
C LEU A 492 25.84 -23.83 43.20
N ILE A 493 25.60 -22.88 44.11
CA ILE A 493 26.37 -22.66 45.37
C ILE A 493 25.52 -21.73 46.25
N ASP A 494 25.17 -22.24 47.43
CA ASP A 494 24.50 -21.55 48.53
C ASP A 494 25.54 -21.34 49.63
N VAL A 495 25.61 -20.14 50.22
CA VAL A 495 26.33 -19.91 51.49
C VAL A 495 25.45 -19.00 52.34
N GLU A 496 24.63 -19.65 53.17
CA GLU A 496 24.19 -19.11 54.45
C GLU A 496 25.41 -18.91 55.36
N VAL A 497 25.53 -17.75 56.03
CA VAL A 497 25.76 -17.71 57.49
C VAL A 497 25.25 -16.37 58.02
N GLY A 498 24.23 -16.42 58.88
CA GLY A 498 24.04 -15.41 59.92
C GLY A 498 24.59 -15.93 61.24
N SER A 499 25.20 -15.06 62.04
CA SER A 499 25.25 -15.21 63.50
C SER A 499 25.64 -13.88 64.16
N ASP A 500 24.80 -13.46 65.10
CA ASP A 500 25.08 -12.46 66.13
C ASP A 500 26.08 -13.02 67.16
N LEU A 501 27.04 -12.21 67.63
CA LEU A 501 27.40 -12.12 69.06
C LEU A 501 28.41 -10.98 69.38
N TYR A 502 28.13 -10.28 70.47
CA TYR A 502 28.94 -9.30 71.21
C TYR A 502 30.12 -9.95 71.97
N VAL A 503 31.29 -9.30 72.08
CA VAL A 503 32.20 -9.27 73.26
C VAL A 503 33.12 -8.02 73.23
N SER A 504 33.25 -7.33 74.38
CA SER A 504 34.14 -6.18 74.65
C SER A 504 35.48 -6.58 75.32
N SER A 505 36.40 -5.59 75.41
CA SER A 505 37.63 -5.50 76.24
C SER A 505 38.81 -6.38 75.80
N SER A 506 40.10 -5.98 75.83
CA SER A 506 40.85 -5.00 76.64
C SER A 506 42.24 -4.76 76.01
N GLU A 507 42.87 -3.63 76.39
CA GLU A 507 44.31 -3.26 76.42
C GLU A 507 45.36 -4.40 76.55
N PRO A 508 46.65 -4.20 76.20
CA PRO A 508 47.54 -3.27 76.92
C PRO A 508 48.65 -2.52 76.11
N GLU A 509 49.34 -1.69 76.90
CA GLU A 509 50.49 -0.81 76.72
C GLU A 509 51.75 -1.38 76.03
N ASP A 510 52.56 -0.48 75.45
CA ASP A 510 54.00 -0.26 75.68
C ASP A 510 54.53 0.68 74.57
N GLN A 511 54.86 1.95 74.88
CA GLN A 511 56.17 2.47 75.30
C GLN A 511 57.28 2.32 74.23
N ASP A 512 57.73 3.45 73.68
CA ASP A 512 59.15 3.77 73.59
C ASP A 512 59.39 5.28 73.38
N GLU A 513 60.37 5.75 74.15
CA GLU A 513 60.91 7.09 74.35
C GLU A 513 61.82 7.53 73.19
N VAL A 514 61.93 8.85 72.93
CA VAL A 514 63.14 9.65 72.62
C VAL A 514 62.70 11.13 72.73
N GLU A 515 63.01 11.87 73.80
CA GLU A 515 64.28 12.52 74.19
C GLU A 515 64.56 13.86 73.46
N GLU A 516 64.54 14.92 74.27
CA GLU A 516 65.24 16.23 74.16
C GLU A 516 64.91 17.15 72.95
N VAL A 517 64.78 18.48 73.08
CA VAL A 517 65.60 19.45 73.83
C VAL A 517 64.75 20.67 74.21
N ALA A 518 64.99 21.14 75.44
CA ALA A 518 64.49 22.34 76.07
C ALA A 518 64.91 23.65 75.39
N VAL A 519 64.05 24.68 75.46
CA VAL A 519 64.42 26.05 75.84
C VAL A 519 63.27 26.62 76.68
N GLU A 520 63.47 26.61 78.00
CA GLU A 520 62.91 27.56 78.99
C GLU A 520 63.49 28.96 78.64
N GLU A 521 62.81 30.09 78.79
CA GLU A 521 62.27 30.71 80.01
C GLU A 521 61.08 31.60 79.58
N GLU A 522 59.92 31.56 80.25
CA GLU A 522 59.60 32.30 81.49
C GLU A 522 59.85 33.81 81.38
N GLU A 523 59.05 34.71 81.94
CA GLU A 523 57.66 34.77 82.39
C GLU A 523 57.48 36.27 82.72
N GLY A 524 56.25 36.75 82.72
CA GLY A 524 55.96 38.17 82.96
C GLY A 524 54.47 38.45 82.94
N GLU A 525 53.78 37.81 83.86
CA GLU A 525 52.35 37.89 84.13
C GLU A 525 51.88 39.26 84.66
N SER A 526 50.57 39.46 84.51
CA SER A 526 49.60 39.92 85.54
C SER A 526 48.75 41.09 85.02
N SER A 527 47.49 40.86 84.64
CA SER A 527 46.27 40.74 85.48
C SER A 527 45.92 42.08 86.13
N SER A 528 44.91 42.78 85.60
CA SER A 528 43.47 42.75 85.96
C SER A 528 43.20 43.63 87.19
N ASP A 529 42.16 44.46 87.21
CA ASP A 529 40.75 44.11 87.44
C ASP A 529 39.85 45.28 86.93
N GLU A 530 38.71 45.04 86.28
CA GLU A 530 37.36 44.90 86.88
C GLU A 530 36.92 46.15 87.69
N GLU A 531 35.73 46.72 87.57
CA GLU A 531 34.40 46.11 87.57
C GLU A 531 33.32 47.19 87.26
N ILE A 532 32.11 46.73 86.94
CA ILE A 532 30.87 47.44 86.57
C ILE A 532 30.01 47.63 87.86
N PRO A 533 29.01 48.54 88.02
CA PRO A 533 27.60 48.21 87.66
C PRO A 533 26.56 49.37 87.47
N ALA A 534 25.42 48.99 86.85
CA ALA A 534 24.00 49.34 87.12
C ALA A 534 23.33 50.71 86.76
N ILE A 535 22.44 50.68 85.73
CA ILE A 535 20.95 50.92 85.68
C ILE A 535 20.37 52.21 86.36
N PRO A 536 19.51 53.06 85.70
CA PRO A 536 18.07 52.75 85.49
C PRO A 536 17.25 53.40 84.33
N LEU A 537 16.11 52.74 84.03
CA LEU A 537 14.74 53.17 83.61
C LEU A 537 14.43 54.44 82.76
N LYS A 538 13.37 54.24 81.92
CA LYS A 538 12.31 55.17 81.41
C LYS A 538 12.67 56.08 80.20
N ARG A 539 12.04 55.96 79.03
CA ARG A 539 10.61 56.11 78.59
C ARG A 539 10.24 57.59 78.31
N LEU A 540 9.43 57.79 77.25
CA LEU A 540 8.74 59.00 76.73
C LEU A 540 9.39 59.48 75.41
N THR A 541 8.79 59.46 74.20
CA THR A 541 7.40 59.69 73.76
C THR A 541 6.62 60.67 74.62
N GLU A 542 6.56 61.91 74.18
CA GLU A 542 5.40 62.77 74.43
C GLU A 542 4.77 63.21 73.10
N GLU A 543 3.45 63.04 73.10
CA GLU A 543 2.47 63.45 72.11
C GLU A 543 2.22 64.97 72.18
N LYS A 544 1.78 65.58 71.07
CA LYS A 544 0.39 66.10 70.92
C LYS A 544 0.13 66.80 69.57
N GLU A 545 -0.90 66.28 68.91
CA GLU A 545 -2.02 66.95 68.22
C GLU A 545 -1.77 68.01 67.11
N SER A 546 -2.19 67.71 65.87
CA SER A 546 -3.52 68.14 65.36
C SER A 546 -3.82 67.81 63.86
N LYS A 547 -4.97 67.15 63.65
CA LYS A 547 -6.01 67.35 62.60
C LYS A 547 -5.82 66.84 61.14
N PRO A 548 -6.95 66.61 60.39
CA PRO A 548 -7.22 65.36 59.65
C PRO A 548 -7.38 65.54 58.12
N LEU A 549 -7.58 64.43 57.36
CA LEU A 549 -8.65 64.29 56.34
C LEU A 549 -8.62 62.89 55.64
N ILE A 550 -9.77 62.18 55.66
CA ILE A 550 -10.45 61.42 54.58
C ILE A 550 -9.62 60.41 53.74
N GLY A 551 -9.97 59.13 53.57
CA GLY A 551 -11.18 58.38 53.92
C GLY A 551 -11.12 56.93 53.43
N GLU A 552 -12.02 56.12 53.96
CA GLU A 552 -12.76 55.04 53.27
C GLU A 552 -11.99 54.09 52.31
N LYS A 553 -11.81 52.82 52.71
CA LYS A 553 -12.82 51.77 52.49
C LYS A 553 -12.39 50.42 53.06
N THR A 554 -13.39 49.82 53.66
CA THR A 554 -13.54 48.48 54.24
C THR A 554 -13.42 47.35 53.23
N SER A 555 -12.97 46.18 53.71
CA SER A 555 -13.52 44.82 53.50
C SER A 555 -12.36 43.81 53.53
N SER A 556 -12.41 42.62 54.08
CA SER A 556 -13.34 41.89 54.94
C SER A 556 -12.66 40.54 55.18
N ILE A 557 -12.76 40.01 56.42
CA ILE A 557 -13.04 38.59 56.73
C ILE A 557 -11.96 37.56 56.31
N ALA A 558 -11.67 36.46 57.00
CA ALA A 558 -11.74 35.94 58.37
C ALA A 558 -11.24 34.48 58.23
N GLY A 559 -10.81 33.86 59.33
CA GLY A 559 -10.61 32.40 59.44
C GLY A 559 -9.17 32.04 59.84
N ALA A 560 -8.85 32.05 61.14
CA ALA A 560 -8.96 30.90 62.06
C ALA A 560 -7.81 29.90 61.84
N GLU A 561 -6.81 29.86 62.73
CA GLU A 561 -6.79 29.03 63.97
C GLU A 561 -6.86 27.52 63.59
N GLU A 562 -5.99 26.63 64.02
CA GLU A 562 -5.40 26.45 65.36
C GLU A 562 -4.44 25.25 65.25
N ALA A 563 -3.26 25.29 65.89
CA ALA A 563 -2.59 24.12 66.49
C ALA A 563 -1.14 24.47 66.92
N THR A 564 -0.97 24.98 68.14
CA THR A 564 0.21 24.71 68.98
C THR A 564 -0.05 25.19 70.41
N SER A 565 -0.75 24.36 71.18
CA SER A 565 -0.77 24.45 72.65
C SER A 565 -0.11 23.19 73.19
N ARG A 566 1.10 23.34 73.76
CA ARG A 566 1.80 22.43 74.69
C ARG A 566 3.22 22.94 74.93
N TYR A 567 3.37 24.03 75.69
CA TYR A 567 4.57 24.34 76.48
C TYR A 567 4.26 25.58 77.35
N SER A 568 3.61 25.37 78.50
CA SER A 568 3.46 26.45 79.50
C SER A 568 3.32 25.97 80.95
N VAL A 569 3.68 24.72 81.28
CA VAL A 569 3.51 24.17 82.63
C VAL A 569 4.83 24.15 83.45
N LEU A 570 5.82 24.97 83.09
CA LEU A 570 7.07 25.07 83.88
C LEU A 570 7.37 26.50 84.37
N SER A 571 6.42 27.43 84.21
CA SER A 571 6.62 28.83 84.62
C SER A 571 5.89 29.22 85.92
N SER A 572 5.02 28.36 86.48
CA SER A 572 4.29 28.67 87.73
C SER A 572 5.12 28.37 88.97
N ASP A 573 5.89 27.29 88.97
CA ASP A 573 6.55 26.78 90.19
C ASP A 573 7.83 27.55 90.54
N LEU A 574 8.35 28.34 89.60
CA LEU A 574 9.53 29.19 89.79
C LEU A 574 9.18 30.60 90.31
N LEU A 575 7.90 31.00 90.22
CA LEU A 575 7.43 32.28 90.77
C LEU A 575 6.96 32.16 92.22
N GLN A 576 6.58 30.96 92.67
CA GLN A 576 6.14 30.73 94.05
C GLN A 576 7.32 30.57 95.03
N THR A 577 8.50 30.20 94.54
CA THR A 577 9.73 30.08 95.34
C THR A 577 10.48 31.40 95.51
N ILE A 578 10.18 32.41 94.70
CA ILE A 578 10.79 33.74 94.80
C ILE A 578 10.05 34.63 95.82
N GLU A 579 8.74 34.45 96.02
CA GLU A 579 7.98 35.16 97.05
C GLU A 579 8.22 34.62 98.48
N GLU A 580 8.61 33.35 98.65
CA GLU A 580 8.91 32.79 99.99
C GLU A 580 10.30 33.17 100.53
N ILE A 581 11.24 33.60 99.68
CA ILE A 581 12.60 34.00 100.14
C ILE A 581 12.65 35.48 100.56
N GLN A 582 11.71 36.32 100.10
CA GLN A 582 11.67 37.74 100.46
C GLN A 582 10.90 38.07 101.75
N VAL A 583 10.34 37.08 102.46
CA VAL A 583 9.64 37.28 103.74
C VAL A 583 10.51 36.91 104.95
N GLU A 584 11.66 36.26 104.77
CA GLU A 584 12.60 35.92 105.87
C GLU A 584 13.76 36.91 106.10
N GLU A 585 13.87 37.99 105.31
CA GLU A 585 14.92 39.02 105.47
C GLU A 585 14.48 40.30 106.22
N ASP A 586 13.24 40.38 106.72
CA ASP A 586 12.72 41.53 107.50
C ASP A 586 12.11 41.13 108.87
N MET A 587 12.74 40.16 109.57
CA MET A 587 12.48 39.82 110.99
C MET A 587 13.76 39.71 111.81
#